data_AF-A0A3D3AGE9-F1
#
_entry.id   AF-A0A3D3AGE9-F1
#
_cell.length_a   1.000
_cell.length_b   1.000
_cell.length_c   1.000
_cell.angle_alpha   90.00
_cell.angle_beta   90.00
_cell.angle_gamma   90.00
#
_symmetry.space_group_name_H-M   'P 1'
#
loop_
_entity.id
_entity.type
_entity.pdbx_description
1 polymer ?
#
loop_
_entity_poly.entity_id
_entity_poly.type
_entity_poly.pdbx_seq_one_letter_code
_entity_poly.pdbx_strand_id
1 'polypeptide(L)'
;MLIIIITVCILEMFLINAEKHYSYKNLEDVVTNQIKLSSDFYDKYFSMSSLESNVLNNVDVFWEKTTSEVQIIDMSGNVLMDSIGAVSNNVANM
;
A
#
# COMPACT_ATOMS: atom_id res chain seq x y z
N MET A 1 -4.51 2.66 48.17
CA MET A 1 -3.98 1.75 47.12
C MET A 1 -5.01 1.44 46.03
N LEU A 2 -6.24 1.05 46.36
CA LEU A 2 -7.27 0.69 45.37
C LEU A 2 -7.61 1.82 44.37
N ILE A 3 -7.70 3.06 44.84
CA ILE A 3 -7.92 4.24 43.98
C ILE A 3 -6.79 4.39 42.95
N ILE A 4 -5.53 4.28 43.39
CA ILE A 4 -4.35 4.42 42.51
C ILE A 4 -4.39 3.37 41.40
N ILE A 5 -4.72 2.12 41.74
CA ILE A 5 -4.81 1.02 40.77
C ILE A 5 -5.88 1.31 39.73
N ILE A 6 -7.08 1.73 40.15
CA ILE A 6 -8.17 2.06 39.23
C ILE A 6 -7.77 3.21 38.29
N THR A 7 -7.14 4.25 38.83
CA THR A 7 -6.74 5.40 38.00
C THR A 7 -5.66 5.01 36.98
N VAL A 8 -4.68 4.19 37.36
CA VAL A 8 -3.65 3.67 36.45
C VAL A 8 -4.28 2.79 35.37
N CYS A 9 -5.19 1.88 35.73
CA CYS A 9 -5.86 1.01 34.76
C CYS A 9 -6.71 1.80 33.73
N ILE A 10 -7.39 2.87 34.16
CA ILE A 10 -8.15 3.73 33.24
C ILE A 10 -7.22 4.45 32.27
N LEU A 11 -6.10 4.97 32.77
CA LEU A 11 -5.09 5.65 31.95
C LEU A 11 -4.47 4.69 30.92
N GLU A 12 -4.12 3.47 31.33
CA GLU A 12 -3.56 2.45 30.45
C GLU A 12 -4.54 2.06 29.35
N MET A 13 -5.80 1.80 29.69
CA MET A 13 -6.83 1.51 28.68
C MET A 13 -7.00 2.66 27.70
N PHE A 14 -6.99 3.91 28.18
CA PHE A 14 -7.07 5.08 27.30
C PHE A 14 -5.87 5.15 26.34
N LEU A 15 -4.65 4.99 26.85
CA LEU A 15 -3.43 5.06 26.05
C LEU A 15 -3.37 3.98 24.97
N ILE A 16 -3.70 2.73 25.32
CA ILE A 16 -3.70 1.61 24.36
C ILE A 16 -4.69 1.87 23.21
N ASN A 17 -5.86 2.43 23.51
CA ASN A 17 -6.87 2.73 22.49
C ASN A 17 -6.43 3.91 21.61
N ALA A 18 -5.85 4.96 22.20
CA ALA A 18 -5.35 6.12 21.47
C ALA A 18 -4.21 5.73 20.52
N GLU A 19 -3.24 4.95 20.99
CA GLU A 19 -2.11 4.48 20.20
C GLU A 19 -2.58 3.63 19.01
N LYS A 20 -3.47 2.65 19.26
CA LYS A 20 -4.04 1.81 18.19
C LYS A 20 -4.76 2.66 17.16
N HIS A 21 -5.68 3.52 17.59
CA HIS A 21 -6.47 4.33 16.67
C HIS A 21 -5.59 5.26 15.84
N TYR A 22 -4.62 5.93 16.47
CA TYR A 22 -3.70 6.83 15.79
C TYR A 22 -2.83 6.08 14.78
N SER A 23 -2.29 4.91 15.15
CA SER A 23 -1.40 4.14 14.29
C SER A 23 -2.14 3.56 13.08
N TYR A 24 -3.33 2.96 13.28
CA TYR A 24 -4.12 2.44 12.15
C TYR A 24 -4.56 3.54 11.20
N LYS A 25 -5.04 4.67 11.72
CA LYS A 25 -5.47 5.78 10.89
C LYS A 25 -4.31 6.42 10.13
N ASN A 26 -3.16 6.60 10.78
CA ASN A 26 -1.97 7.11 10.13
C ASN A 26 -1.47 6.16 9.02
N LEU A 27 -1.51 4.85 9.24
CA LEU A 27 -1.20 3.87 8.20
C LEU A 27 -2.16 3.95 7.01
N GLU A 28 -3.47 4.04 7.28
CA GLU A 28 -4.50 4.20 6.25
C GLU A 28 -4.29 5.48 5.43
N ASP A 29 -4.04 6.61 6.10
CA ASP A 29 -3.80 7.91 5.46
C ASP A 29 -2.55 7.87 4.58
N VAL A 30 -1.45 7.29 5.06
CA VAL A 30 -0.19 7.18 4.32
C VAL A 30 -0.37 6.31 3.06
N VAL A 31 -0.99 5.13 3.19
CA VAL A 31 -1.20 4.22 2.07
C VAL A 31 -2.16 4.83 1.04
N THR A 32 -3.25 5.44 1.50
CA THR A 32 -4.22 6.11 0.62
C THR A 32 -3.56 7.23 -0.18
N ASN A 33 -2.72 8.04 0.47
CA ASN A 33 -2.01 9.11 -0.19
C ASN A 33 -0.98 8.60 -1.21
N GLN A 34 -0.28 7.51 -0.90
CA GLN A 34 0.65 6.87 -1.86
C GLN A 34 -0.10 6.36 -3.10
N ILE A 35 -1.24 5.66 -2.92
CA ILE A 35 -2.06 5.19 -4.04
C ILE A 35 -2.53 6.35 -4.90
N LYS A 36 -3.01 7.44 -4.27
CA LYS A 36 -3.47 8.63 -4.99
C LYS A 36 -2.34 9.27 -5.80
N LEU A 37 -1.16 9.45 -5.19
CA LEU A 37 0.00 10.00 -5.89
C LEU A 37 0.44 9.13 -7.07
N SER A 38 0.49 7.80 -6.89
CA SER A 38 0.81 6.87 -7.98
C SER A 38 -0.21 6.92 -9.11
N SER A 39 -1.50 7.01 -8.77
CA SER A 39 -2.58 7.16 -9.76
C SER A 39 -2.49 8.48 -10.53
N ASP A 40 -2.29 9.59 -9.83
CA ASP A 40 -2.17 10.93 -10.44
C ASP A 40 -0.92 11.00 -11.35
N PHE A 41 0.17 10.33 -10.97
CA PHE A 41 1.39 10.23 -11.77
C PHE A 41 1.16 9.39 -13.04
N TYR A 42 0.47 8.25 -12.94
CA TYR A 42 0.09 7.46 -14.11
C TYR A 42 -0.78 8.27 -15.09
N ASP A 43 -1.84 8.90 -14.59
CA ASP A 43 -2.77 9.67 -15.40
C ASP A 43 -2.07 10.82 -16.15
N LYS A 44 -1.11 11.48 -15.49
CA LYS A 44 -0.40 12.63 -16.05
C LYS A 44 0.68 12.27 -17.07
N TYR A 45 1.40 11.16 -16.88
CA TYR A 45 2.60 10.86 -17.68
C TYR A 45 2.49 9.62 -18.56
N PHE A 46 1.54 8.73 -18.29
CA PHE A 46 1.47 7.39 -18.90
C PHE A 46 0.09 7.07 -19.51
N SER A 47 -0.93 7.92 -19.33
CA SER A 47 -2.29 7.71 -19.86
C SER A 47 -2.41 7.70 -21.39
N MET A 48 -1.39 8.19 -22.12
CA MET A 48 -1.36 8.15 -23.58
C MET A 48 -1.02 6.77 -24.16
N SER A 49 -0.59 5.83 -23.33
CA SER A 49 -0.19 4.46 -23.69
C SER A 49 -0.87 3.44 -22.77
N SER A 50 -1.07 2.20 -23.25
CA SER A 50 -1.67 1.17 -22.40
C SER A 50 -0.77 0.85 -21.20
N LEU A 51 -1.38 0.45 -20.08
CA LEU A 51 -0.67 0.04 -18.87
C LEU A 51 0.37 -1.05 -19.17
N GLU A 52 0.02 -2.03 -20.00
CA GLU A 52 0.96 -3.09 -20.42
C GLU A 52 2.15 -2.52 -21.19
N SER A 53 1.94 -1.57 -22.09
CA SER A 53 3.04 -0.95 -22.83
C SER A 53 3.95 -0.12 -21.92
N ASN A 54 3.40 0.52 -20.90
CA ASN A 54 4.18 1.32 -19.95
C ASN A 54 5.01 0.45 -19.01
N VAL A 55 4.41 -0.64 -18.51
CA VAL A 55 5.09 -1.67 -17.73
C VAL A 55 6.20 -2.32 -18.56
N LEU A 56 5.95 -2.72 -19.81
CA LEU A 56 6.97 -3.31 -20.68
C LEU A 56 8.15 -2.37 -20.98
N ASN A 57 7.90 -1.06 -21.07
CA ASN A 57 8.92 -0.09 -21.47
C ASN A 57 9.79 0.40 -20.31
N ASN A 58 9.21 0.68 -19.14
CA ASN A 58 9.99 1.08 -17.96
C ASN A 58 9.21 0.90 -16.66
N VAL A 59 9.24 -0.32 -16.14
CA VAL A 59 8.49 -0.69 -14.94
C VAL A 59 9.11 -0.14 -13.64
N ASP A 60 10.41 0.13 -13.63
CA ASP A 60 11.13 0.58 -12.43
C ASP A 60 10.64 1.96 -11.95
N VAL A 61 10.17 2.81 -12.87
CA VAL A 61 9.63 4.13 -12.57
C VAL A 61 8.42 4.06 -11.60
N PHE A 62 7.71 2.94 -11.58
CA PHE A 62 6.53 2.76 -10.72
C PHE A 62 6.88 2.51 -9.25
N TRP A 63 8.11 2.07 -8.92
CA TRP A 63 8.50 1.77 -7.54
C TRP A 63 9.84 2.37 -7.11
N GLU A 64 10.59 3.04 -7.99
CA GLU A 64 11.89 3.66 -7.65
C GLU A 64 11.80 4.68 -6.48
N LYS A 65 10.60 5.22 -6.21
CA LYS A 65 10.36 6.24 -5.17
C LYS A 65 9.72 5.70 -3.89
N THR A 66 9.52 4.39 -3.77
CA THR A 66 8.93 3.77 -2.57
C THR A 66 9.80 2.66 -2.03
N THR A 67 9.80 2.49 -0.70
CA THR A 67 10.44 1.35 -0.02
C THR A 67 9.47 0.19 0.20
N SER A 68 8.23 0.32 -0.28
CA SER A 68 7.16 -0.67 -0.15
C SER A 68 7.13 -1.63 -1.34
N GLU A 69 6.56 -2.82 -1.15
CA GLU A 69 6.26 -3.76 -2.22
C GLU A 69 5.16 -3.20 -3.14
N VAL A 70 5.37 -3.30 -4.45
CA VAL A 70 4.45 -2.82 -5.48
C VAL A 70 4.07 -3.97 -6.40
N GLN A 71 2.77 -4.17 -6.58
CA GLN A 71 2.19 -5.11 -7.54
C GLN A 71 1.28 -4.35 -8.50
N ILE A 72 1.45 -4.60 -9.80
CA ILE A 72 0.65 -4.01 -10.87
C ILE A 72 -0.23 -5.11 -11.46
N ILE A 73 -1.54 -4.90 -11.45
CA ILE A 73 -2.53 -5.84 -11.98
C ILE A 73 -3.35 -5.20 -13.10
N ASP A 74 -3.79 -6.01 -14.06
CA ASP A 74 -4.76 -5.58 -15.06
C ASP A 74 -6.20 -5.57 -14.50
N MET A 75 -7.14 -5.05 -15.29
CA MET A 75 -8.56 -4.99 -14.92
C MET A 75 -9.23 -6.38 -14.84
N SER A 76 -8.58 -7.43 -15.35
CA SER A 76 -9.02 -8.83 -15.28
C SER A 76 -8.47 -9.54 -14.03
N GLY A 77 -7.63 -8.88 -13.24
CA GLY A 77 -6.97 -9.44 -12.05
C GLY A 77 -5.69 -10.22 -12.34
N ASN A 78 -5.14 -10.14 -13.56
CA ASN A 78 -3.85 -10.75 -13.88
C ASN A 78 -2.72 -9.87 -13.36
N VAL A 79 -1.72 -10.48 -12.73
CA VAL A 79 -0.50 -9.78 -12.30
C VAL A 79 0.36 -9.48 -13.53
N LEU A 80 0.51 -8.20 -13.83
CA LEU A 80 1.37 -7.71 -14.91
C LEU A 80 2.83 -7.57 -14.45
N MET A 81 3.04 -7.18 -13.18
CA MET A 81 4.37 -7.10 -12.58
C MET A 81 4.29 -7.18 -11.05
N ASP A 82 5.37 -7.68 -10.45
CA ASP A 82 5.59 -7.71 -9.02
C ASP A 82 7.04 -7.26 -8.70
N SER A 83 7.20 -6.26 -7.82
CA SER A 83 8.51 -5.69 -7.46
C SER A 83 9.47 -6.68 -6.77
N ILE A 84 8.96 -7.76 -6.19
CA ILE A 84 9.76 -8.83 -5.57
C ILE A 84 9.87 -10.07 -6.46
N GLY A 85 9.33 -10.01 -7.69
CA GLY A 85 9.37 -11.10 -8.66
C GLY A 85 8.50 -12.30 -8.27
N ALA A 86 7.49 -12.09 -7.43
CA ALA A 86 6.52 -13.13 -7.11
C ALA A 86 5.60 -13.36 -8.32
N VAL A 87 5.97 -14.34 -9.15
CA VAL A 87 5.11 -14.79 -10.25
C VAL A 87 3.92 -15.54 -9.64
N SER A 88 2.71 -15.02 -9.84
CA SER A 88 1.48 -15.77 -9.55
C SER A 88 1.56 -17.14 -10.22
N ASN A 89 1.52 -18.22 -9.43
CA ASN A 89 1.55 -19.62 -9.90
C ASN A 89 0.37 -19.99 -10.83
N ASN A 90 -0.47 -19.05 -11.25
CA ASN A 90 -1.59 -19.29 -12.15
C ASN A 90 -1.25 -19.23 -13.65
N VAL A 91 0.00 -18.91 -14.04
CA VAL A 91 0.41 -18.87 -15.47
C VAL A 91 1.15 -20.14 -15.91
N ALA A 92 1.42 -21.09 -15.01
CA ALA A 92 2.11 -22.34 -15.35
C ALA A 92 1.23 -23.40 -16.05
N ASN A 93 -0.03 -23.07 -16.41
CA ASN A 93 -0.98 -23.99 -17.06
C ASN A 93 -1.67 -23.37 -18.29
N MET A 94 -0.91 -22.72 -19.18
CA MET A 94 -1.32 -22.49 -20.57
C MET A 94 -0.20 -22.82 -21.54
#